data_AF-A0A2P6TYR9-F1
#
_entry.id   AF-A0A2P6TYR9-F1
#
_cell.length_a   1.000
_cell.length_b   1.000
_cell.length_c   1.000
_cell.angle_alpha   90.00
_cell.angle_beta   90.00
_cell.angle_gamma   90.00
#
_symmetry.space_group_name_H-M   'P 1'
#
loop_
_entity.id
_entity.type
_entity.pdbx_description
1 polymer ?
#
loop_
_entity_poly.entity_id
_entity_poly.type
_entity_poly.pdbx_seq_one_letter_code
_entity_poly.pdbx_strand_id
1 'polypeptide(L)'
;MGFAAGTTALHALYSPSITGTSLVAGATVMGLTFLVPYQHYVKTNGGLKPAEAVKSYFGAVPDHFKISGLQSGLYSLLTPVLALAGASYLFAPGMSLTEVFGFVKGVEGFFFWQAIGGGLMTVAPALTFSLKKLADGGRLGETWAKTLNAGLMAAALGHLAVLFPMMTANQGGPMLPWVGGAWATALLGGGLGIMGGGAAKAAAGRV
;
A
#
# COMPACT_ATOMS: atom_id res chain seq x y z
N MET A 1 4.80 14.06 7.41
CA MET A 1 4.10 15.37 7.50
C MET A 1 3.81 15.98 6.12
N GLY A 2 4.72 15.93 5.14
CA GLY A 2 4.47 16.48 3.80
C GLY A 2 3.35 15.81 2.98
N PHE A 3 3.09 14.51 3.17
CA PHE A 3 2.05 13.80 2.40
C PHE A 3 0.63 14.14 2.83
N ALA A 4 0.37 14.21 4.14
CA ALA A 4 -0.92 14.66 4.68
C ALA A 4 -1.20 16.12 4.31
N ALA A 5 -0.21 17.00 4.48
CA ALA A 5 -0.33 18.38 4.04
C ALA A 5 -0.54 18.48 2.51
N GLY A 6 0.12 17.63 1.72
CA GLY A 6 0.03 17.61 0.26
C GLY A 6 -1.30 17.09 -0.28
N THR A 7 -1.83 15.98 0.26
CA THR A 7 -3.15 15.48 -0.13
C THR A 7 -4.28 16.37 0.36
N THR A 8 -4.15 16.98 1.54
CA THR A 8 -5.07 17.99 2.06
C THR A 8 -5.01 19.29 1.26
N ALA A 9 -3.83 19.75 0.83
CA ALA A 9 -3.66 20.95 -0.01
C ALA A 9 -4.16 20.73 -1.45
N LEU A 10 -3.83 19.59 -2.07
CA LEU A 10 -4.39 19.19 -3.38
C LEU A 10 -5.91 19.05 -3.32
N HIS A 11 -6.48 18.59 -2.20
CA HIS A 11 -7.93 18.54 -2.00
C HIS A 11 -8.56 19.92 -1.80
N ALA A 12 -7.95 20.80 -1.01
CA ALA A 12 -8.45 22.15 -0.78
C ALA A 12 -8.46 23.01 -2.06
N LEU A 13 -7.60 22.69 -3.03
CA LEU A 13 -7.53 23.37 -4.33
C LEU A 13 -8.58 22.89 -5.33
N TYR A 14 -9.18 21.70 -5.16
CA TYR A 14 -10.00 21.06 -6.20
C TYR A 14 -11.42 20.65 -5.80
N SER A 15 -11.84 20.76 -4.52
CA SER A 15 -13.18 20.34 -4.11
C SER A 15 -13.92 21.38 -3.25
N PRO A 16 -15.05 21.94 -3.74
CA PRO A 16 -15.89 22.86 -2.97
C PRO A 16 -16.76 22.17 -1.89
N SER A 17 -16.66 20.84 -1.71
CA SER A 17 -17.56 20.05 -0.83
C SER A 17 -16.96 19.61 0.51
N ILE A 18 -15.74 20.05 0.87
CA ILE A 18 -15.15 19.70 2.16
C ILE A 18 -15.65 20.65 3.25
N THR A 19 -16.36 20.10 4.24
CA THR A 19 -16.54 20.78 5.52
C THR A 19 -15.20 20.73 6.28
N GLY A 20 -14.87 21.78 7.04
CA GLY A 20 -13.62 21.83 7.82
C GLY A 20 -13.42 20.58 8.70
N THR A 21 -14.50 19.95 9.13
CA THR A 21 -14.52 18.70 9.91
C THR A 21 -13.88 17.52 9.17
N SER A 22 -14.17 17.31 7.88
CA SER A 22 -13.58 16.22 7.09
C SER A 22 -12.09 16.42 6.87
N LEU A 23 -11.67 17.67 6.72
CA LEU A 23 -10.27 18.06 6.58
C LEU A 23 -9.48 17.75 7.85
N VAL A 24 -10.03 18.14 9.00
CA VAL A 24 -9.43 17.90 10.33
C VAL A 24 -9.40 16.40 10.64
N ALA A 25 -10.47 15.66 10.36
CA ALA A 25 -10.50 14.22 10.58
C ALA A 25 -9.46 13.49 9.73
N GLY A 26 -9.37 13.82 8.43
CA GLY A 26 -8.36 13.26 7.52
C GLY A 26 -6.93 13.59 7.97
N ALA A 27 -6.68 14.85 8.32
CA ALA A 27 -5.37 15.30 8.82
C ALA A 27 -5.01 14.63 10.16
N THR A 28 -5.98 14.38 11.04
CA THR A 28 -5.77 13.74 12.33
C THR A 28 -5.42 12.26 12.17
N VAL A 29 -6.19 11.53 11.36
CA VAL A 29 -5.91 10.11 11.08
C VAL A 29 -4.53 9.97 10.46
N MET A 30 -4.23 10.77 9.42
CA MET A 30 -2.93 10.77 8.77
C MET A 30 -1.80 11.17 9.73
N GLY A 31 -2.01 12.22 10.52
CA GLY A 31 -1.06 12.70 11.52
C GLY A 31 -0.67 11.59 12.51
N LEU A 32 -1.67 10.89 13.06
CA LEU A 32 -1.47 9.76 13.96
C LEU A 32 -0.77 8.59 13.28
N THR A 33 -1.14 8.25 12.04
CA THR A 33 -0.49 7.16 11.28
C THR A 33 0.99 7.44 11.02
N PHE A 34 1.37 8.69 10.77
CA PHE A 34 2.76 9.06 10.52
C PHE A 34 3.56 9.41 11.78
N LEU A 35 2.91 9.67 12.91
CA LEU A 35 3.57 10.09 14.14
C LEU A 35 4.50 9.00 14.69
N VAL A 36 4.02 7.76 14.78
CA VAL A 36 4.80 6.63 15.32
C VAL A 36 6.02 6.32 14.43
N PRO A 37 5.89 6.16 13.10
CA PRO A 37 7.06 6.00 12.21
C PRO A 37 8.02 7.19 12.26
N TYR A 38 7.49 8.41 12.36
CA TYR A 38 8.29 9.63 12.44
C TYR A 38 9.16 9.65 13.70
N GLN A 39 8.56 9.39 14.87
CA GLN A 39 9.27 9.36 16.14
C GLN A 39 10.36 8.28 16.14
N HIS A 40 10.04 7.09 15.61
CA HIS A 40 11.02 6.03 15.48
C HIS A 40 12.17 6.44 14.55
N TYR A 41 11.86 7.00 13.37
CA TYR A 41 12.88 7.42 12.40
C TYR A 41 13.81 8.47 12.98
N VAL A 42 13.27 9.53 13.59
CA VAL A 42 14.05 10.63 14.18
C VAL A 42 14.93 10.11 15.31
N LYS A 43 14.42 9.23 16.17
CA LYS A 43 15.18 8.62 17.27
C LYS A 43 16.32 7.72 16.75
N THR A 44 16.06 6.90 15.73
CA THR A 44 17.07 5.99 15.16
C THR A 44 18.15 6.71 14.39
N ASN A 45 17.82 7.80 13.69
CA ASN A 45 18.76 8.50 12.80
C ASN A 45 19.36 9.78 13.41
N GLY A 46 19.02 10.10 14.66
CA GLY A 46 19.50 11.31 15.34
C GLY A 46 18.96 12.62 14.75
N GLY A 47 17.80 12.60 14.11
CA GLY A 47 17.20 13.78 13.48
C GLY A 47 16.43 13.49 12.19
N LEU A 48 15.82 14.54 11.64
CA LEU A 48 15.26 14.52 10.29
C LEU A 48 16.38 14.71 9.27
N LYS A 49 16.70 13.66 8.53
CA LYS A 49 17.68 13.68 7.45
C LYS A 49 17.00 13.43 6.09
N PRO A 50 16.15 14.35 5.62
CA PRO A 50 15.32 14.13 4.43
C PRO A 50 16.16 13.87 3.17
N ALA A 51 17.30 14.53 3.01
CA ALA A 51 18.20 14.29 1.88
C ALA A 51 18.79 12.87 1.89
N GLU A 52 19.20 12.38 3.06
CA GLU A 52 19.69 11.00 3.22
C GLU A 52 18.57 9.98 3.02
N ALA A 53 17.34 10.28 3.48
CA ALA A 53 16.16 9.45 3.25
C ALA A 53 15.85 9.31 1.75
N VAL A 54 15.87 10.42 1.01
CA VAL A 54 15.66 10.43 -0.44
C VAL A 54 16.78 9.68 -1.16
N LYS A 55 18.05 9.93 -0.79
CA LYS A 55 19.20 9.22 -1.37
C LYS A 55 19.13 7.71 -1.13
N SER A 56 18.77 7.30 0.09
CA SER A 56 18.56 5.90 0.47
C SER A 56 17.44 5.26 -0.36
N TYR A 57 16.35 6.00 -0.59
CA TYR A 57 15.24 5.54 -1.42
C TYR A 57 15.69 5.24 -2.86
N PHE A 58 16.40 6.16 -3.52
CA PHE A 58 16.92 5.94 -4.87
C PHE A 58 17.99 4.85 -4.91
N GLY A 59 18.86 4.77 -3.92
CA GLY A 59 19.87 3.72 -3.80
C GLY A 59 19.26 2.32 -3.61
N ALA A 60 18.05 2.24 -3.04
CA ALA A 60 17.35 0.98 -2.81
C ALA A 60 16.62 0.44 -4.05
N VAL A 61 16.41 1.27 -5.10
CA VAL A 61 15.64 0.87 -6.30
C VAL A 61 16.29 -0.32 -7.03
N PRO A 62 17.61 -0.33 -7.34
CA PRO A 62 18.21 -1.49 -8.01
C PRO A 62 18.13 -2.77 -7.18
N ASP A 63 18.29 -2.65 -5.85
CA ASP A 63 18.19 -3.79 -4.93
C ASP A 63 16.76 -4.28 -4.73
N HIS A 64 15.76 -3.43 -4.99
CA HIS A 64 14.36 -3.82 -4.96
C HIS A 64 14.08 -4.90 -6.01
N PHE A 65 14.61 -4.74 -7.22
CA PHE A 65 14.39 -5.66 -8.34
C PHE A 65 15.21 -6.95 -8.29
N LYS A 66 16.14 -7.08 -7.32
CA LYS A 66 16.85 -8.35 -7.08
C LYS A 66 15.94 -9.31 -6.32
N ILE A 67 15.43 -10.33 -7.01
CA ILE A 67 14.47 -11.29 -6.45
C ILE A 67 15.23 -12.51 -5.91
N SER A 68 15.01 -12.83 -4.62
CA SER A 68 15.65 -13.95 -3.93
C SER A 68 14.79 -15.23 -3.89
N GLY A 69 13.50 -15.13 -4.21
CA GLY A 69 12.54 -16.22 -4.18
C GLY A 69 11.13 -15.76 -4.48
N LEU A 70 10.15 -16.67 -4.49
CA LEU A 70 8.77 -16.36 -4.88
C LEU A 70 8.14 -15.24 -4.04
N GLN A 71 8.23 -15.32 -2.70
CA GLN A 71 7.65 -14.28 -1.84
C GLN A 71 8.31 -12.91 -2.08
N SER A 72 9.65 -12.89 -2.21
CA SER A 72 10.40 -11.67 -2.55
C SER A 72 9.94 -11.09 -3.89
N GLY A 73 9.73 -11.94 -4.89
CA GLY A 73 9.24 -11.55 -6.22
C GLY A 73 7.82 -10.97 -6.17
N LEU A 74 6.90 -11.59 -5.42
CA LEU A 74 5.53 -11.10 -5.24
C LEU A 74 5.52 -9.72 -4.60
N TYR A 75 6.26 -9.52 -3.51
CA TYR A 75 6.36 -8.20 -2.88
C TYR A 75 7.06 -7.18 -3.78
N SER A 76 8.10 -7.59 -4.49
CA SER A 76 8.83 -6.75 -5.45
C SER A 76 7.90 -6.24 -6.55
N LEU A 77 6.97 -7.05 -7.03
CA LEU A 77 5.96 -6.68 -8.02
C LEU A 77 4.87 -5.79 -7.41
N LEU A 78 4.36 -6.14 -6.23
CA LEU A 78 3.28 -5.40 -5.58
C LEU A 78 3.68 -3.97 -5.21
N THR A 79 4.94 -3.72 -4.83
CA THR A 79 5.40 -2.37 -4.47
C THR A 79 5.14 -1.33 -5.57
N PRO A 80 5.66 -1.47 -6.81
CA PRO A 80 5.39 -0.51 -7.87
C PRO A 80 3.92 -0.55 -8.34
N VAL A 81 3.29 -1.73 -8.39
CA VAL A 81 1.88 -1.84 -8.82
C VAL A 81 0.95 -1.06 -7.91
N LEU A 82 1.08 -1.23 -6.59
CA LEU A 82 0.25 -0.51 -5.61
C LEU A 82 0.59 0.98 -5.60
N ALA A 83 1.87 1.35 -5.78
CA ALA A 83 2.26 2.76 -5.87
C ALA A 83 1.64 3.45 -7.10
N LEU A 84 1.68 2.81 -8.27
CA LEU A 84 1.11 3.33 -9.52
C LEU A 84 -0.42 3.37 -9.47
N ALA A 85 -1.06 2.35 -8.89
CA ALA A 85 -2.50 2.37 -8.62
C ALA A 85 -2.85 3.51 -7.66
N GLY A 86 -2.06 3.69 -6.59
CA GLY A 86 -2.25 4.79 -5.65
C GLY A 86 -2.14 6.17 -6.32
N ALA A 87 -1.14 6.35 -7.18
CA ALA A 87 -0.97 7.57 -7.95
C ALA A 87 -2.15 7.82 -8.90
N SER A 88 -2.64 6.81 -9.60
CA SER A 88 -3.80 6.97 -10.50
C SER A 88 -5.07 7.33 -9.74
N TYR A 89 -5.28 6.75 -8.56
CA TYR A 89 -6.44 7.04 -7.72
C TYR A 89 -6.36 8.44 -7.13
N LEU A 90 -5.15 8.91 -6.80
CA LEU A 90 -4.90 10.20 -6.20
C LEU A 90 -4.97 11.36 -7.20
N PHE A 91 -4.32 11.22 -8.36
CA PHE A 91 -4.15 12.29 -9.35
C PHE A 91 -5.14 12.25 -10.50
N ALA A 92 -5.76 11.10 -10.77
CA ALA A 92 -6.76 10.93 -11.81
C ALA A 92 -7.98 10.13 -11.30
N PRO A 93 -8.66 10.58 -10.23
CA PRO A 93 -9.73 9.82 -9.58
C PRO A 93 -10.93 9.56 -10.50
N GLY A 94 -11.33 10.54 -11.32
CA GLY A 94 -12.44 10.36 -12.25
C GLY A 94 -12.18 9.30 -13.33
N MET A 95 -10.98 9.33 -13.91
CA MET A 95 -10.55 8.34 -14.89
C MET A 95 -10.47 6.96 -14.24
N SER A 96 -9.71 6.83 -13.15
CA SER A 96 -9.52 5.53 -12.49
C SER A 96 -10.81 4.93 -11.93
N LEU A 97 -11.75 5.72 -11.39
CA LEU A 97 -13.07 5.22 -11.00
C LEU A 97 -13.87 4.72 -12.20
N THR A 98 -13.85 5.43 -13.32
CA THR A 98 -14.52 4.99 -14.56
C THR A 98 -13.90 3.70 -15.08
N GLU A 99 -12.58 3.62 -15.11
CA GLU A 99 -11.84 2.46 -15.58
C GLU A 99 -12.06 1.22 -14.70
N VAL A 100 -12.24 1.39 -13.38
CA VAL A 100 -12.46 0.27 -12.44
C VAL A 100 -13.94 -0.07 -12.30
N PHE A 101 -14.80 0.89 -12.02
CA PHE A 101 -16.21 0.64 -11.69
C PHE A 101 -17.16 0.83 -12.88
N GLY A 102 -16.69 1.40 -14.00
CA GLY A 102 -17.53 1.72 -15.16
C GLY A 102 -18.40 2.97 -14.96
N PHE A 103 -18.29 3.64 -13.80
CA PHE A 103 -19.05 4.84 -13.49
C PHE A 103 -18.34 5.69 -12.42
N VAL A 104 -18.78 6.94 -12.30
CA VAL A 104 -18.38 7.87 -11.24
C VAL A 104 -19.63 8.37 -10.53
N LYS A 105 -19.67 8.29 -9.20
CA LYS A 105 -20.78 8.81 -8.39
C LYS A 105 -20.30 9.89 -7.43
N GLY A 106 -20.72 11.12 -7.71
CA GLY A 106 -20.58 12.26 -6.80
C GLY A 106 -19.13 12.68 -6.53
N VAL A 107 -18.99 13.78 -5.80
CA VAL A 107 -17.68 14.32 -5.41
C VAL A 107 -17.12 13.54 -4.20
N GLU A 108 -18.01 12.97 -3.39
CA GLU A 108 -17.68 12.13 -2.25
C GLU A 108 -16.93 10.86 -2.68
N GLY A 109 -17.29 10.29 -3.83
CA GLY A 109 -16.59 9.16 -4.43
C GLY A 109 -15.14 9.47 -4.73
N PHE A 110 -14.83 10.69 -5.21
CA PHE A 110 -13.45 11.13 -5.44
C PHE A 110 -12.66 11.20 -4.14
N PHE A 111 -13.23 11.77 -3.07
CA PHE A 111 -12.56 11.89 -1.79
C PHE A 111 -12.10 10.52 -1.26
N PHE A 112 -13.01 9.54 -1.20
CA PHE A 112 -12.67 8.21 -0.70
C PHE A 112 -11.68 7.50 -1.62
N TRP A 113 -11.83 7.66 -2.94
CA TRP A 113 -10.92 7.06 -3.90
C TRP A 113 -9.51 7.62 -3.80
N GLN A 114 -9.38 8.94 -3.62
CA GLN A 114 -8.10 9.60 -3.38
C GLN A 114 -7.50 9.25 -2.01
N ALA A 115 -8.32 9.03 -0.98
CA ALA A 115 -7.86 8.55 0.31
C ALA A 115 -7.26 7.14 0.21
N ILE A 116 -7.95 6.23 -0.50
CA ILE A 116 -7.41 4.89 -0.84
C ILE A 116 -6.13 5.05 -1.65
N GLY A 117 -6.14 5.94 -2.66
CA GLY A 117 -4.99 6.25 -3.49
C GLY A 117 -3.78 6.69 -2.68
N GLY A 118 -4.01 7.54 -1.67
CA GLY A 118 -2.93 7.99 -0.81
C GLY A 118 -2.37 6.89 0.08
N GLY A 119 -3.21 6.00 0.60
CA GLY A 119 -2.76 4.79 1.30
C GLY A 119 -1.96 3.86 0.40
N LEU A 120 -2.40 3.67 -0.85
CA LEU A 120 -1.74 2.85 -1.86
C LEU A 120 -0.43 3.44 -2.40
N MET A 121 -0.29 4.76 -2.41
CA MET A 121 0.93 5.42 -2.86
C MET A 121 2.01 5.47 -1.76
N THR A 122 1.62 5.37 -0.48
CA THR A 122 2.55 5.59 0.64
C THR A 122 2.71 4.37 1.55
N VAL A 123 1.62 3.90 2.16
CA VAL A 123 1.65 2.84 3.16
C VAL A 123 1.85 1.48 2.51
N ALA A 124 1.09 1.17 1.45
CA ALA A 124 1.16 -0.15 0.82
C ALA A 124 2.53 -0.45 0.16
N PRO A 125 3.20 0.50 -0.53
CA PRO A 125 4.52 0.28 -1.10
C PRO A 125 5.59 0.15 -0.01
N ALA A 126 5.50 0.94 1.08
CA ALA A 126 6.40 0.80 2.23
C ALA A 126 6.25 -0.57 2.91
N LEU A 127 5.00 -1.04 3.07
CA LEU A 127 4.71 -2.35 3.64
C LEU A 127 5.27 -3.47 2.76
N THR A 128 4.97 -3.47 1.46
CA THR A 128 5.41 -4.51 0.53
C THR A 128 6.93 -4.48 0.34
N PHE A 129 7.55 -3.30 0.28
CA PHE A 129 9.00 -3.17 0.28
C PHE A 129 9.64 -3.76 1.55
N SER A 130 9.05 -3.49 2.73
CA SER A 130 9.53 -4.04 4.00
C SER A 130 9.41 -5.56 4.04
N LEU A 131 8.28 -6.10 3.59
CA LEU A 131 8.06 -7.55 3.45
C LEU A 131 9.02 -8.18 2.45
N LYS A 132 9.37 -7.49 1.36
CA LYS A 132 10.38 -7.91 0.39
C LYS A 132 11.74 -8.07 1.05
N LYS A 133 12.20 -7.05 1.78
CA LYS A 133 13.48 -7.09 2.51
C LYS A 133 13.52 -8.20 3.55
N LEU A 134 12.39 -8.50 4.19
CA LEU A 134 12.29 -9.64 5.09
C LEU A 134 12.32 -10.97 4.39
N ALA A 135 11.67 -11.09 3.23
CA ALA A 135 11.71 -12.28 2.41
C ALA A 135 13.16 -12.58 1.98
N ASP A 136 13.90 -11.58 1.52
CA ASP A 136 15.31 -11.71 1.15
C ASP A 136 16.19 -12.17 2.31
N GLY A 137 15.88 -11.72 3.53
CA GLY A 137 16.61 -12.12 4.74
C GLY A 137 16.14 -13.45 5.37
N GLY A 138 15.13 -14.12 4.80
CA GLY A 138 14.53 -15.31 5.42
C GLY A 138 13.78 -15.03 6.74
N ARG A 139 13.36 -13.79 6.96
CA ARG A 139 12.81 -13.28 8.23
C ARG A 139 11.28 -13.13 8.25
N LEU A 140 10.58 -13.72 7.27
CA LEU A 140 9.10 -13.69 7.22
C LEU A 140 8.42 -14.41 8.40
N GLY A 141 9.16 -15.26 9.14
CA GLY A 141 8.65 -15.91 10.33
C GLY A 141 8.53 -15.02 11.56
N GLU A 142 9.10 -13.82 11.55
CA GLU A 142 9.07 -12.89 12.69
C GLU A 142 7.65 -12.34 12.93
N THR A 143 7.32 -12.06 14.20
CA THR A 143 5.96 -11.64 14.61
C THR A 143 5.46 -10.44 13.82
N TRP A 144 6.31 -9.42 13.64
CA TRP A 144 5.93 -8.21 12.92
C TRP A 144 5.80 -8.46 11.40
N ALA A 145 6.58 -9.37 10.82
CA ALA A 145 6.40 -9.79 9.43
C ALA A 145 5.04 -10.47 9.24
N LYS A 146 4.63 -11.31 10.20
CA LYS A 146 3.28 -11.91 10.21
C LYS A 146 2.19 -10.87 10.36
N THR A 147 2.37 -9.87 11.22
CA THR A 147 1.41 -8.76 11.36
C THR A 147 1.27 -7.96 10.07
N LEU A 148 2.38 -7.62 9.40
CA LEU A 148 2.35 -6.91 8.11
C LEU A 148 1.66 -7.75 7.02
N ASN A 149 1.94 -9.05 6.97
CA ASN A 149 1.28 -9.97 6.03
C ASN A 149 -0.21 -10.11 6.32
N ALA A 150 -0.62 -10.20 7.58
CA ALA A 150 -2.03 -10.23 7.98
C ALA A 150 -2.74 -8.92 7.58
N GLY A 151 -2.09 -7.77 7.76
CA GLY A 151 -2.60 -6.49 7.29
C GLY A 151 -2.79 -6.43 5.77
N LEU A 152 -1.79 -6.89 5.01
CA LEU A 152 -1.89 -6.99 3.55
C LEU A 152 -3.02 -7.93 3.11
N MET A 153 -3.15 -9.07 3.77
CA MET A 153 -4.19 -10.07 3.50
C MET A 153 -5.58 -9.51 3.81
N ALA A 154 -5.75 -8.84 4.95
CA ALA A 154 -7.01 -8.21 5.34
C ALA A 154 -7.42 -7.10 4.36
N ALA A 155 -6.46 -6.26 3.95
CA ALA A 155 -6.70 -5.23 2.95
C ALA A 155 -7.11 -5.84 1.60
N ALA A 156 -6.44 -6.91 1.17
CA ALA A 156 -6.76 -7.62 -0.05
C ALA A 156 -8.15 -8.27 0.00
N LEU A 157 -8.50 -8.93 1.10
CA LEU A 157 -9.84 -9.49 1.30
C LEU A 157 -10.92 -8.41 1.26
N GLY A 158 -10.70 -7.27 1.91
CA GLY A 158 -11.64 -6.15 1.89
C GLY A 158 -11.90 -5.62 0.47
N HIS A 159 -10.85 -5.44 -0.33
CA HIS A 159 -11.00 -5.03 -1.73
C HIS A 159 -11.69 -6.11 -2.57
N LEU A 160 -11.25 -7.36 -2.46
CA LEU A 160 -11.85 -8.47 -3.22
C LEU A 160 -13.31 -8.71 -2.85
N ALA A 161 -13.73 -8.49 -1.61
CA ALA A 161 -15.13 -8.60 -1.20
C ALA A 161 -16.05 -7.65 -1.98
N VAL A 162 -15.53 -6.50 -2.43
CA VAL A 162 -16.25 -5.52 -3.26
C VAL A 162 -16.08 -5.83 -4.75
N LEU A 163 -14.85 -6.06 -5.19
CA LEU A 163 -14.52 -6.20 -6.61
C LEU A 163 -14.92 -7.55 -7.19
N PHE A 164 -14.91 -8.62 -6.40
CA PHE A 164 -15.18 -9.98 -6.88
C PHE A 164 -16.63 -10.16 -7.38
N PRO A 165 -17.68 -9.76 -6.62
CA PRO A 165 -19.05 -9.80 -7.13
C PRO A 165 -19.21 -9.04 -8.45
N MET A 166 -18.59 -7.86 -8.54
CA MET A 166 -18.59 -7.03 -9.76
C MET A 166 -17.95 -7.74 -10.94
N MET A 167 -16.77 -8.35 -10.75
CA MET A 167 -16.10 -9.15 -11.78
C MET A 167 -16.96 -10.32 -12.25
N THR A 168 -17.57 -11.07 -11.32
CA THR A 168 -18.41 -12.22 -11.66
C THR A 168 -19.70 -11.83 -12.37
N ALA A 169 -20.22 -10.62 -12.11
CA ALA A 169 -21.39 -10.08 -12.78
C ALA A 169 -21.06 -9.38 -14.11
N ASN A 170 -19.79 -9.33 -14.51
CA ASN A 170 -19.28 -8.54 -15.63
C ASN A 170 -19.75 -7.06 -15.55
N GLN A 171 -19.77 -6.51 -14.34
CA GLN A 171 -20.14 -5.14 -14.04
C GLN A 171 -18.90 -4.37 -13.65
N GLY A 172 -18.44 -3.44 -14.48
CA GLY A 172 -17.25 -2.66 -14.20
C GLY A 172 -16.66 -2.04 -15.44
N GLY A 173 -15.57 -1.30 -15.25
CA GLY A 173 -14.76 -0.81 -16.35
C GLY A 173 -13.70 -1.83 -16.78
N PRO A 174 -12.96 -1.55 -17.86
CA PRO A 174 -12.00 -2.48 -18.43
C PRO A 174 -10.79 -2.77 -17.51
N MET A 175 -10.53 -1.93 -16.50
CA MET A 175 -9.46 -2.14 -15.53
C MET A 175 -9.85 -3.03 -14.35
N LEU A 176 -11.14 -3.36 -14.19
CA LEU A 176 -11.61 -4.16 -13.05
C LEU A 176 -10.88 -5.50 -12.89
N PRO A 177 -10.66 -6.32 -13.94
CA PRO A 177 -9.96 -7.60 -13.80
C PRO A 177 -8.51 -7.44 -13.36
N TRP A 178 -7.84 -6.37 -13.81
CA TRP A 178 -6.45 -6.09 -13.46
C TRP A 178 -6.31 -5.64 -12.00
N VAL A 179 -7.21 -4.79 -11.53
CA VAL A 179 -7.26 -4.37 -10.12
C VAL A 179 -7.61 -5.57 -9.23
N GLY A 180 -8.58 -6.39 -9.64
CA GLY A 180 -8.90 -7.65 -8.96
C GLY A 180 -7.70 -8.60 -8.89
N GLY A 181 -6.97 -8.77 -9.99
CA GLY A 181 -5.75 -9.57 -10.06
C GLY A 181 -4.63 -9.05 -9.16
N ALA A 182 -4.44 -7.73 -9.07
CA ALA A 182 -3.46 -7.13 -8.16
C ALA A 182 -3.80 -7.43 -6.69
N TRP A 183 -5.07 -7.33 -6.29
CA TRP A 183 -5.51 -7.66 -4.94
C TRP A 183 -5.49 -9.17 -4.66
N ALA A 184 -5.79 -10.01 -5.64
CA ALA A 184 -5.60 -11.46 -5.52
C ALA A 184 -4.12 -11.82 -5.31
N THR A 185 -3.22 -11.12 -6.01
CA THR A 185 -1.77 -11.27 -5.83
C THR A 185 -1.33 -10.81 -4.43
N ALA A 186 -1.87 -9.70 -3.93
CA ALA A 186 -1.64 -9.23 -2.57
C ALA A 186 -2.14 -10.24 -1.51
N LEU A 187 -3.30 -10.86 -1.75
CA LEU A 187 -3.84 -11.92 -0.90
C LEU A 187 -2.91 -13.14 -0.85
N LEU A 188 -2.44 -13.60 -2.01
CA LEU A 188 -1.49 -14.71 -2.12
C LEU A 188 -0.16 -14.38 -1.45
N GLY A 189 0.37 -13.18 -1.67
CA GLY A 189 1.59 -12.70 -1.02
C GLY A 189 1.46 -12.73 0.51
N GLY A 190 0.40 -12.12 1.06
CA GLY A 190 0.12 -12.12 2.49
C GLY A 190 -0.06 -13.52 3.08
N GLY A 191 -0.84 -14.38 2.41
CA GLY A 191 -1.06 -15.76 2.82
C GLY A 191 0.22 -16.60 2.85
N LEU A 192 1.00 -16.57 1.77
CA LEU A 192 2.30 -17.24 1.69
C LEU A 192 3.30 -16.70 2.71
N GLY A 193 3.27 -15.39 3.00
CA GLY A 193 4.10 -14.76 4.01
C GLY A 193 3.81 -15.26 5.43
N ILE A 194 2.54 -15.51 5.76
CA ILE A 194 2.14 -16.08 7.06
C ILE A 194 2.61 -17.55 7.18
N MET A 195 2.49 -18.33 6.10
CA MET A 195 2.84 -19.75 6.07
C MET A 195 4.35 -20.01 5.98
N GLY A 196 5.11 -19.12 5.32
CA GLY A 196 6.55 -19.29 5.05
C GLY A 196 7.46 -19.29 6.28
N GLY A 197 6.96 -18.87 7.45
CA GLY A 197 7.72 -18.88 8.71
C GLY A 197 7.98 -20.27 9.32
N GLY A 198 7.28 -21.31 8.86
CA GLY A 198 7.41 -22.67 9.41
C GLY A 198 8.51 -23.52 8.78
N ALA A 199 8.72 -23.39 7.47
CA ALA A 199 9.61 -24.29 6.73
C ALA A 199 11.12 -24.04 7.00
N ALA A 200 11.53 -22.77 7.14
CA ALA A 200 12.93 -22.44 7.43
C ALA A 200 13.37 -22.87 8.84
N LYS A 201 12.46 -22.82 9.82
CA LYS A 201 12.73 -23.25 11.20
C LYS A 201 12.82 -24.79 11.33
N ALA A 202 12.08 -25.52 10.49
CA ALA A 202 12.14 -26.98 10.43
C ALA A 202 13.43 -27.51 9.79
N ALA A 203 14.05 -26.74 8.88
CA ALA A 203 15.33 -27.08 8.27
C ALA A 203 16.53 -26.74 9.17
N ALA A 204 16.47 -25.66 9.95
CA ALA A 204 17.55 -25.22 10.84
C ALA A 204 17.66 -26.02 12.16
N GLY A 205 16.64 -26.79 12.54
CA GLY A 205 16.66 -27.67 13.73
C GLY A 205 17.15 -29.10 13.47
N ARG A 206 17.70 -29.37 12.27
CA ARG A 206 18.23 -30.69 11.86
C ARG A 206 19.74 -30.69 11.61
N VAL A 207 20.48 -29.70 12.13
CA VAL A 207 21.95 -29.68 12.12
C VAL A 207 22.46 -29.76 13.54
#